data_AF-A0A3L7WCL2-F1
#
_entry.id   AF-A0A3L7WCL2-F1
#
_cell.length_a   1.000
_cell.length_b   1.000
_cell.length_c   1.000
_cell.angle_alpha   90.00
_cell.angle_beta   90.00
_cell.angle_gamma   90.00
#
_symmetry.space_group_name_H-M   'P 1'
#
loop_
_entity.id
_entity.type
_entity.pdbx_description
1 polymer ?
#
loop_
_entity_poly.entity_id
_entity_poly.type
_entity_poly.pdbx_seq_one_letter_code
_entity_poly.pdbx_strand_id
1 'polypeptide(L)'
;MSQNESPATQPTATPPPAGVEIASPVSRGQIVRVALLLATAFIVGALLLRAQADRIRPLDLPLPAGWEAVTADTVLAGISPQSAVRAARSADAPIGATPRVRLITLTSAGSDAAELSGVYWLIVTDDVRPTMEIPAGDSLDVIRAYVLVDQRGGVALATERGFSTADPTLPPD
;
A
#
# COMPACT_ATOMS: atom_id res chain seq x y z
N MET A 1 46.10 6.43 -100.23
CA MET A 1 45.30 5.24 -99.91
C MET A 1 45.36 5.08 -98.40
N SER A 2 44.50 5.79 -97.65
CA SER A 2 43.20 5.34 -97.13
C SER A 2 43.35 4.34 -95.98
N GLN A 3 43.51 4.86 -94.75
CA GLN A 3 43.10 4.13 -93.54
C GLN A 3 41.76 4.69 -93.09
N ASN A 4 40.78 3.81 -93.08
CA ASN A 4 39.39 4.03 -92.73
C ASN A 4 39.23 3.41 -91.34
N GLU A 5 39.10 4.21 -90.28
CA GLU A 5 38.77 3.70 -88.95
C GLU A 5 37.41 4.26 -88.52
N SER A 6 36.47 3.33 -88.37
CA SER A 6 35.11 3.55 -87.88
C SER A 6 35.11 4.03 -86.42
N PRO A 7 34.09 4.79 -85.97
CA PRO A 7 34.08 5.41 -84.64
C PRO A 7 33.85 4.36 -83.55
N ALA A 8 34.72 4.36 -82.53
CA ALA A 8 34.53 3.55 -81.33
C ALA A 8 33.42 4.16 -80.45
N THR A 9 32.36 3.38 -80.23
CA THR A 9 31.27 3.64 -79.29
C THR A 9 31.81 3.79 -77.86
N GLN A 10 31.65 4.96 -77.24
CA GLN A 10 31.96 5.14 -75.81
C GLN A 10 30.93 4.41 -74.93
N PRO A 11 31.34 3.63 -73.90
CA PRO A 11 30.41 3.02 -72.98
C PRO A 11 29.82 4.04 -72.00
N THR A 12 28.52 3.90 -71.73
CA THR A 12 27.74 4.72 -70.79
C THR A 12 28.32 4.65 -69.39
N ALA A 13 28.63 5.80 -68.78
CA ALA A 13 29.14 5.85 -67.41
C ALA A 13 28.06 5.39 -66.40
N THR A 14 28.36 4.36 -65.62
CA THR A 14 27.53 3.91 -64.49
C THR A 14 27.49 5.01 -63.40
N PRO A 15 26.31 5.39 -62.88
CA PRO A 15 26.23 6.38 -61.80
C PRO A 15 26.93 5.87 -60.53
N PRO A 16 27.57 6.76 -59.75
CA PRO A 16 28.33 6.36 -58.57
C PRO A 16 27.41 5.75 -57.50
N PRO A 17 27.92 4.84 -56.65
CA PRO A 17 27.12 4.18 -55.63
C PRO A 17 26.55 5.22 -54.65
N ALA A 18 25.25 5.12 -54.37
CA ALA A 18 24.58 5.96 -53.38
C ALA A 18 25.25 5.75 -52.02
N GLY A 19 25.82 6.83 -51.47
CA GLY A 19 26.46 6.81 -50.16
C GLY A 19 25.48 6.38 -49.06
N VAL A 20 26.02 5.82 -47.98
CA VAL A 20 25.26 5.38 -46.80
C VAL A 20 24.37 6.54 -46.30
N GLU A 21 23.05 6.35 -46.31
CA GLU A 21 22.11 7.28 -45.67
C GLU A 21 22.33 7.24 -44.15
N ILE A 22 23.16 8.17 -43.66
CA ILE A 22 23.27 8.43 -42.24
C ILE A 22 21.96 9.11 -41.83
N ALA A 23 21.16 8.42 -41.01
CA ALA A 23 19.92 8.94 -40.47
C ALA A 23 20.10 10.38 -39.96
N SER A 24 19.13 11.24 -40.28
CA SER A 24 19.14 12.66 -39.93
C SER A 24 19.57 12.92 -38.48
N PRO A 25 20.43 13.92 -38.20
CA PRO A 25 20.96 14.16 -36.87
C PRO A 25 19.82 14.43 -35.86
N VAL A 26 19.89 13.78 -34.71
CA VAL A 26 18.91 13.94 -33.63
C VAL A 26 18.92 15.40 -33.17
N SER A 27 17.77 16.05 -33.25
CA SER A 27 17.65 17.46 -32.84
C SER A 27 17.68 17.60 -31.32
N ARG A 28 18.19 18.74 -30.81
CA ARG A 28 18.13 19.06 -29.37
C ARG A 28 16.70 18.98 -28.82
N GLY A 29 15.70 19.35 -29.62
CA GLY A 29 14.28 19.24 -29.25
C GLY A 29 13.81 17.79 -29.06
N GLN A 30 14.29 16.85 -29.88
CA GLN A 30 14.02 15.41 -29.70
C GLN A 30 14.67 14.89 -28.41
N ILE A 31 15.90 15.30 -28.12
CA ILE A 31 16.60 14.90 -26.89
C ILE A 31 15.83 15.39 -25.66
N VAL A 32 15.39 16.65 -25.63
CA VAL A 32 14.62 17.20 -24.52
C VAL A 32 13.29 16.49 -24.35
N ARG A 33 12.57 16.17 -25.44
CA ARG A 33 11.32 15.41 -25.37
C ARG A 33 11.51 14.00 -24.81
N VAL A 34 12.56 13.30 -25.26
CA VAL A 34 12.87 11.96 -24.76
C VAL A 34 13.27 12.03 -23.28
N ALA A 35 14.10 13.01 -22.89
CA ALA A 35 14.47 13.21 -21.49
C ALA A 35 13.25 13.51 -20.62
N LEU A 36 12.33 14.36 -21.09
CA LEU A 36 11.08 14.65 -20.39
C LEU A 36 10.22 13.38 -20.26
N LEU A 37 10.06 12.59 -21.32
CA LEU A 37 9.29 11.34 -21.29
C LEU A 37 9.88 10.33 -20.29
N LEU A 38 11.21 10.16 -20.30
CA LEU A 38 11.91 9.28 -19.37
C LEU A 38 11.76 9.76 -17.92
N ALA A 39 11.93 11.06 -17.66
CA ALA A 39 11.75 11.62 -16.33
C ALA A 39 10.31 11.45 -15.83
N THR A 40 9.32 11.70 -16.69
CA THR A 40 7.90 11.54 -16.34
C THR A 40 7.57 10.08 -16.05
N ALA A 41 8.01 9.16 -16.92
CA ALA A 41 7.80 7.72 -16.71
C ALA A 41 8.47 7.22 -15.42
N PHE A 42 9.68 7.70 -15.11
CA PHE A 42 10.38 7.38 -13.87
C PHE A 42 9.61 7.87 -12.64
N ILE A 43 9.17 9.14 -12.63
CA ILE A 43 8.42 9.72 -11.51
C ILE A 43 7.11 8.97 -11.29
N VAL A 44 6.35 8.71 -12.37
CA VAL A 44 5.10 7.95 -12.30
C VAL A 44 5.35 6.53 -11.78
N GLY A 45 6.36 5.84 -12.30
CA GLY A 45 6.75 4.51 -11.82
C GLY A 45 7.13 4.49 -10.34
N ALA A 46 7.92 5.46 -9.89
CA ALA A 46 8.32 5.59 -8.49
C ALA A 46 7.12 5.87 -7.57
N LEU A 47 6.19 6.72 -8.00
CA LEU A 47 4.96 7.00 -7.25
C LEU A 47 4.06 5.77 -7.14
N LEU A 48 3.92 5.00 -8.22
CA LEU A 48 3.16 3.74 -8.20
C LEU A 48 3.80 2.72 -7.26
N LEU A 49 5.12 2.55 -7.33
CA LEU A 49 5.86 1.67 -6.43
C LEU A 49 5.70 2.11 -4.96
N ARG A 50 5.72 3.41 -4.70
CA ARG A 50 5.49 3.94 -3.35
C ARG A 50 4.08 3.64 -2.85
N ALA A 51 3.06 3.84 -3.69
CA ALA A 51 1.68 3.52 -3.35
C ALA A 51 1.48 2.00 -3.10
N GLN A 52 2.12 1.13 -3.89
CA GLN A 52 2.10 -0.32 -3.64
C GLN A 52 2.84 -0.68 -2.34
N ALA A 53 3.98 -0.03 -2.06
CA ALA A 53 4.73 -0.28 -0.83
C ALA A 53 3.95 0.17 0.42
N ASP A 54 3.27 1.30 0.37
CA ASP A 54 2.43 1.79 1.48
C ASP A 54 1.20 0.87 1.69
N ARG A 55 0.69 0.25 0.63
CA ARG A 55 -0.39 -0.76 0.69
C ARG A 55 0.04 -2.08 1.35
N ILE A 56 1.27 -2.51 1.12
CA ILE A 56 1.80 -3.81 1.61
C ILE A 56 2.49 -3.65 2.98
N ARG A 57 2.64 -2.42 3.47
CA ARG A 57 3.35 -2.17 4.74
C ARG A 57 2.68 -2.94 5.88
N PRO A 58 3.46 -3.66 6.70
CA PRO A 58 2.94 -4.34 7.87
C PRO A 58 2.16 -3.37 8.75
N LEU A 59 1.12 -3.89 9.41
CA LEU A 59 0.38 -3.11 10.37
C LEU A 59 1.28 -2.82 11.57
N ASP A 60 1.66 -1.56 11.77
CA ASP A 60 2.50 -1.13 12.91
C ASP A 60 1.74 -1.17 14.27
N LEU A 61 0.59 -1.85 14.33
CA LEU A 61 -0.23 -2.01 15.52
C LEU A 61 -0.25 -3.48 15.94
N PRO A 62 -0.04 -3.78 17.23
CA PRO A 62 -0.09 -5.15 17.73
C PRO A 62 -1.51 -5.67 17.59
N LEU A 63 -1.70 -6.80 16.89
CA LEU A 63 -3.00 -7.45 16.76
C LEU A 63 -3.19 -8.55 17.81
N PRO A 64 -4.44 -8.89 18.18
CA PRO A 64 -4.71 -10.08 18.96
C PRO A 64 -4.22 -11.34 18.24
N ALA A 65 -3.89 -12.39 19.02
CA ALA A 65 -3.50 -13.68 18.46
C ALA A 65 -4.60 -14.22 17.52
N GLY A 66 -4.19 -14.76 16.37
CA GLY A 66 -5.09 -15.30 15.34
C GLY A 66 -5.76 -14.25 14.45
N TRP A 67 -5.52 -12.96 14.66
CA TRP A 67 -5.98 -11.92 13.75
C TRP A 67 -4.99 -11.74 12.59
N GLU A 68 -5.52 -11.68 11.39
CA GLU A 68 -4.75 -11.40 10.18
C GLU A 68 -5.31 -10.16 9.51
N ALA A 69 -4.53 -9.08 9.52
CA ALA A 69 -4.93 -7.81 8.91
C ALA A 69 -3.75 -7.09 8.27
N VAL A 70 -4.03 -6.35 7.21
CA VAL A 70 -3.07 -5.46 6.54
C VAL A 70 -3.62 -4.04 6.50
N THR A 71 -2.73 -3.05 6.31
CA THR A 71 -3.17 -1.66 6.11
C THR A 71 -4.07 -1.58 4.87
N ALA A 72 -5.17 -0.84 4.98
CA ALA A 72 -6.06 -0.54 3.85
C ALA A 72 -5.98 0.94 3.44
N ASP A 73 -6.48 1.23 2.24
CA ASP A 73 -6.52 2.58 1.66
C ASP A 73 -7.67 3.40 2.23
N THR A 74 -7.36 4.60 2.73
CA THR A 74 -8.33 5.54 3.32
C THR A 74 -9.43 5.97 2.36
N VAL A 75 -9.21 5.92 1.04
CA VAL A 75 -10.22 6.22 0.03
C VAL A 75 -11.39 5.24 0.08
N LEU A 76 -11.16 3.99 0.52
CA LEU A 76 -12.20 2.96 0.64
C LEU A 76 -13.03 3.08 1.92
N ALA A 77 -12.69 3.98 2.85
CA ALA A 77 -13.14 3.86 4.24
C ALA A 77 -14.62 4.17 4.52
N GLY A 78 -15.39 4.73 3.59
CA GLY A 78 -16.81 5.13 3.77
C GLY A 78 -17.04 6.28 4.77
N ILE A 79 -16.35 6.25 5.91
CA ILE A 79 -16.31 7.27 6.97
C ILE A 79 -14.87 7.63 7.32
N SER A 80 -14.68 8.81 7.90
CA SER A 80 -13.37 9.29 8.38
C SER A 80 -12.94 8.58 9.68
N PRO A 81 -11.64 8.59 10.03
CA PRO A 81 -11.16 8.02 11.29
C PRO A 81 -11.81 8.68 12.51
N GLN A 82 -12.05 10.00 12.48
CA GLN A 82 -12.71 10.69 13.59
C GLN A 82 -14.17 10.24 13.76
N SER A 83 -14.87 9.97 12.65
CA SER A 83 -16.23 9.44 12.68
C SER A 83 -16.26 8.02 13.23
N ALA A 84 -15.28 7.18 12.89
CA ALA A 84 -15.17 5.83 13.45
C ALA A 84 -14.94 5.86 14.98
N VAL A 85 -14.03 6.71 15.47
CA VAL A 85 -13.81 6.89 16.91
C VAL A 85 -15.08 7.38 17.61
N ARG A 86 -15.81 8.31 16.99
CA ARG A 86 -17.09 8.80 17.53
C ARG A 86 -18.11 7.67 17.61
N ALA A 87 -18.25 6.89 16.54
CA ALA A 87 -19.20 5.80 16.46
C ALA A 87 -18.93 4.73 17.55
N ALA A 88 -17.67 4.39 17.75
CA ALA A 88 -17.28 3.47 18.79
C ALA A 88 -17.55 4.02 20.20
N ARG A 89 -17.28 5.31 20.46
CA ARG A 89 -17.65 5.95 21.74
C ARG A 89 -19.16 6.00 21.96
N SER A 90 -19.95 6.25 20.91
CA SER A 90 -21.41 6.25 21.03
C SER A 90 -22.02 4.86 21.25
N ALA A 91 -21.25 3.81 20.98
CA ALA A 91 -21.61 2.42 21.27
C ALA A 91 -21.01 1.94 22.60
N ASP A 92 -20.53 2.86 23.46
CA ASP A 92 -19.89 2.58 24.74
C ASP A 92 -18.72 1.59 24.64
N ALA A 93 -18.03 1.57 23.49
CA ALA A 93 -16.86 0.72 23.31
C ALA A 93 -15.69 1.19 24.21
N PRO A 94 -14.85 0.26 24.70
CA PRO A 94 -13.72 0.56 25.57
C PRO A 94 -12.63 1.36 24.82
N ILE A 95 -12.79 2.68 24.82
CA ILE A 95 -11.87 3.62 24.16
C ILE A 95 -11.32 4.59 25.21
N GLY A 96 -10.02 4.52 25.42
CA GLY A 96 -9.30 5.48 26.25
C GLY A 96 -9.09 6.84 25.58
N ALA A 97 -8.35 7.71 26.26
CA ALA A 97 -8.16 9.10 25.84
C ALA A 97 -7.39 9.24 24.51
N THR A 98 -6.41 8.37 24.26
CA THR A 98 -5.48 8.46 23.12
C THR A 98 -5.52 7.17 22.26
N PRO A 99 -6.60 6.94 21.50
CA PRO A 99 -6.70 5.78 20.64
C PRO A 99 -5.76 5.90 19.43
N ARG A 100 -5.14 4.78 19.05
CA ARG A 100 -4.46 4.62 17.76
C ARG A 100 -5.45 4.09 16.75
N VAL A 101 -5.56 4.74 15.60
CA VAL A 101 -6.59 4.42 14.60
C VAL A 101 -5.93 4.10 13.27
N ARG A 102 -6.33 3.00 12.65
CA ARG A 102 -5.81 2.57 11.36
C ARG A 102 -6.90 1.90 10.53
N LEU A 103 -6.97 2.22 9.25
CA LEU A 103 -7.82 1.46 8.35
C LEU A 103 -7.10 0.16 7.98
N ILE A 104 -7.83 -0.94 8.09
CA ILE A 104 -7.30 -2.28 7.81
C ILE A 104 -8.23 -3.06 6.89
N THR A 105 -7.65 -3.98 6.15
CA THR A 105 -8.37 -5.12 5.58
C THR A 105 -8.12 -6.31 6.49
N LEU A 106 -9.17 -6.77 7.15
CA LEU A 106 -9.17 -7.92 8.05
C LEU A 106 -9.54 -9.18 7.26
N THR A 107 -8.63 -10.14 7.26
CA THR A 107 -8.80 -11.45 6.61
C THR A 107 -9.34 -12.48 7.62
N SER A 108 -8.92 -12.38 8.87
CA SER A 108 -9.36 -13.25 9.98
C SER A 108 -9.37 -12.46 11.29
N ALA A 109 -10.40 -12.66 12.12
CA ALA A 109 -10.47 -12.13 13.48
C ALA A 109 -10.30 -13.22 14.55
N GLY A 110 -9.61 -14.32 14.20
CA GLY A 110 -9.40 -15.46 15.08
C GLY A 110 -10.70 -16.21 15.42
N SER A 111 -10.65 -17.10 16.41
CA SER A 111 -11.79 -17.94 16.81
C SER A 111 -12.96 -17.14 17.38
N ASP A 112 -12.68 -16.02 18.04
CA ASP A 112 -13.68 -15.28 18.81
C ASP A 112 -14.65 -14.50 17.93
N ALA A 113 -14.26 -14.23 16.68
CA ALA A 113 -15.10 -13.57 15.70
C ALA A 113 -14.79 -14.08 14.27
N ALA A 114 -14.76 -15.40 14.08
CA ALA A 114 -14.33 -16.05 12.84
C ALA A 114 -15.10 -15.61 11.57
N GLU A 115 -16.31 -15.08 11.73
CA GLU A 115 -17.13 -14.59 10.62
C GLU A 115 -16.69 -13.20 10.11
N LEU A 116 -15.88 -12.48 10.88
CA LEU A 116 -15.45 -11.12 10.53
C LEU A 116 -14.32 -11.15 9.51
N SER A 117 -14.64 -10.66 8.33
CA SER A 117 -13.68 -10.29 7.29
C SER A 117 -14.15 -9.02 6.58
N GLY A 118 -13.23 -8.30 5.94
CA GLY A 118 -13.53 -7.07 5.21
C GLY A 118 -12.73 -5.86 5.66
N VAL A 119 -13.20 -4.66 5.34
CA VAL A 119 -12.48 -3.41 5.60
C VAL A 119 -13.07 -2.72 6.83
N TYR A 120 -12.23 -2.43 7.80
CA TYR A 120 -12.62 -1.83 9.08
C TYR A 120 -11.65 -0.74 9.50
N TRP A 121 -12.15 0.22 10.27
CA TRP A 121 -11.32 1.03 11.13
C TRP A 121 -10.98 0.22 12.38
N LEU A 122 -9.69 -0.10 12.54
CA LEU A 122 -9.14 -0.64 13.76
C LEU A 122 -8.78 0.51 14.70
N ILE A 123 -9.38 0.49 15.88
CA ILE A 123 -9.07 1.40 16.98
C ILE A 123 -8.42 0.56 18.08
N VAL A 124 -7.19 0.91 18.42
CA VAL A 124 -6.41 0.27 19.49
C VAL A 124 -6.19 1.28 20.59
N THR A 125 -6.61 0.95 21.81
CA THR A 125 -6.32 1.80 22.97
C THR A 125 -5.58 1.01 24.03
N ASP A 126 -4.52 1.61 24.54
CA ASP A 126 -3.79 1.11 25.70
C ASP A 126 -4.38 1.66 26.99
N ASP A 127 -4.22 0.89 28.06
CA ASP A 127 -4.55 1.28 29.44
C ASP A 127 -6.02 1.68 29.62
N VAL A 128 -6.92 0.83 29.12
CA VAL A 128 -8.35 1.05 29.32
C VAL A 128 -8.75 0.55 30.70
N ARG A 129 -9.56 1.34 31.41
CA ARG A 129 -10.10 0.92 32.71
C ARG A 129 -10.92 -0.37 32.50
N PRO A 130 -10.56 -1.48 33.16
CA PRO A 130 -11.28 -2.73 33.00
C PRO A 130 -12.73 -2.56 33.40
N THR A 131 -13.62 -3.10 32.58
CA THR A 131 -15.03 -3.30 32.96
C THR A 131 -15.22 -4.64 33.68
N MET A 132 -14.30 -5.58 33.47
CA MET A 132 -14.27 -6.89 34.14
C MET A 132 -13.63 -6.79 35.53
N GLU A 133 -14.19 -7.54 36.49
CA GLU A 133 -13.62 -7.68 37.83
C GLU A 133 -12.33 -8.52 37.74
N ILE A 134 -11.19 -7.95 38.14
CA ILE A 134 -9.90 -8.65 38.14
C ILE A 134 -9.86 -9.55 39.40
N PRO A 135 -9.68 -10.87 39.26
CA PRO A 135 -9.52 -11.76 40.41
C PRO A 135 -8.37 -11.31 41.31
N ALA A 136 -8.59 -11.32 42.63
CA ALA A 136 -7.57 -10.94 43.59
C ALA A 136 -6.38 -11.90 43.53
N GLY A 137 -5.21 -11.38 43.15
CA GLY A 137 -3.97 -12.16 43.00
C GLY A 137 -3.35 -12.07 41.61
N ASP A 138 -4.12 -11.65 40.60
CA ASP A 138 -3.61 -11.40 39.25
C ASP A 138 -3.09 -9.96 39.12
N SER A 139 -1.82 -9.80 38.77
CA SER A 139 -1.26 -8.53 38.31
C SER A 139 -1.42 -8.43 36.79
N LEU A 140 -2.36 -7.59 36.34
CA LEU A 140 -2.45 -7.17 34.94
C LEU A 140 -1.70 -5.85 34.80
N ASP A 141 -0.65 -5.84 33.96
CA ASP A 141 0.18 -4.64 33.77
C ASP A 141 -0.45 -3.65 32.78
N VAL A 142 -1.18 -4.15 31.76
CA VAL A 142 -1.84 -3.30 30.75
C VAL A 142 -3.09 -4.01 30.21
N ILE A 143 -4.21 -3.30 30.12
CA ILE A 143 -5.39 -3.73 29.36
C ILE A 143 -5.44 -2.96 28.06
N ARG A 144 -5.44 -3.68 26.94
CA ARG A 144 -5.58 -3.11 25.60
C ARG A 144 -6.93 -3.44 25.02
N ALA A 145 -7.61 -2.43 24.52
CA ALA A 145 -8.87 -2.58 23.83
C ALA A 145 -8.67 -2.53 22.31
N TYR A 146 -9.42 -3.39 21.63
CA TYR A 146 -9.50 -3.50 20.19
C TYR A 146 -10.94 -3.29 19.74
N VAL A 147 -11.16 -2.28 18.90
CA VAL A 147 -12.48 -1.99 18.36
C VAL A 147 -12.41 -1.96 16.83
N LEU A 148 -13.30 -2.70 16.19
CA LEU A 148 -13.51 -2.72 14.75
C LEU A 148 -14.78 -1.95 14.42
N VAL A 149 -14.65 -0.91 13.60
CA VAL A 149 -15.77 -0.12 13.10
C VAL A 149 -15.86 -0.29 11.60
N ASP A 150 -17.04 -0.65 11.11
CA ASP A 150 -17.30 -0.81 9.69
C ASP A 150 -17.35 0.55 8.95
N GLN A 151 -17.48 0.49 7.62
CA GLN A 151 -17.53 1.68 6.77
C GLN A 151 -18.81 2.52 6.92
N ARG A 152 -19.83 2.03 7.63
CA ARG A 152 -21.07 2.73 7.93
C ARG A 152 -21.09 3.31 9.34
N GLY A 153 -20.05 3.06 10.14
CA GLY A 153 -20.00 3.46 11.55
C GLY A 153 -20.64 2.45 12.51
N GLY A 154 -20.95 1.24 12.06
CA GLY A 154 -21.34 0.15 12.94
C GLY A 154 -20.12 -0.41 13.67
N VAL A 155 -20.22 -0.61 14.98
CA VAL A 155 -19.21 -1.36 15.73
C VAL A 155 -19.43 -2.84 15.47
N ALA A 156 -18.49 -3.48 14.79
CA ALA A 156 -18.54 -4.90 14.46
C ALA A 156 -17.98 -5.76 15.60
N LEU A 157 -16.96 -5.25 16.31
CA LEU A 157 -16.34 -5.94 17.44
C LEU A 157 -15.73 -4.93 18.39
N ALA A 158 -15.85 -5.18 19.69
CA ALA A 158 -15.18 -4.44 20.74
C ALA A 158 -14.74 -5.43 21.83
N THR A 159 -13.43 -5.58 22.02
CA THR A 159 -12.87 -6.54 22.98
C THR A 159 -11.72 -5.91 23.77
N GLU A 160 -11.67 -6.22 25.07
CA GLU A 160 -10.55 -5.92 25.95
C GLU A 160 -9.65 -7.16 26.03
N ARG A 161 -8.32 -6.97 26.06
CA ARG A 161 -7.33 -8.02 26.28
C ARG A 161 -6.37 -7.56 27.37
N GLY A 162 -6.31 -8.32 28.45
CA GLY A 162 -5.32 -8.13 29.50
C GLY A 162 -3.98 -8.72 29.10
N PHE A 163 -2.91 -7.96 29.28
CA PHE A 163 -1.55 -8.47 29.24
C PHE A 163 -1.12 -8.81 30.67
N SER A 164 -1.08 -10.10 30.95
CA SER A 164 -0.32 -10.64 32.08
C SER A 164 1.17 -10.65 31.70
N THR A 165 2.08 -10.73 32.66
CA THR A 165 3.54 -10.79 32.46
C THR A 165 4.02 -11.97 31.59
N ALA A 166 3.12 -12.85 31.14
CA ALA A 166 3.36 -13.75 30.01
C ALA A 166 3.26 -12.97 28.68
N ASP A 167 4.43 -12.66 28.11
CA ASP A 167 4.60 -11.95 26.84
C ASP A 167 3.70 -12.53 25.71
N PRO A 168 2.79 -11.72 25.13
CA PRO A 168 1.85 -12.15 24.09
C PRO A 168 2.51 -12.39 22.71
N THR A 169 3.80 -12.10 22.55
CA THR A 169 4.55 -12.38 21.32
C THR A 169 5.27 -13.73 21.35
N LEU A 170 5.23 -14.45 22.48
CA LEU A 170 5.81 -15.79 22.59
C LEU A 170 4.80 -16.87 22.16
N PRO A 171 5.23 -17.89 21.40
CA PRO A 171 4.39 -19.05 21.11
C PRO A 171 4.08 -19.83 22.40
N PRO A 172 2.94 -20.54 22.46
CA PRO A 172 2.61 -21.39 23.60
C PRO A 172 3.62 -22.54 23.75
N ASP A 173 3.95 -22.89 25.00
CA ASP A 173 4.76 -24.06 25.36
C ASP A 173 4.12 -25.39 24.92
#